data_AF-A0A158NAX5-F1
#
_entry.id   AF-A0A158NAX5-F1
#
_cell.length_a   1.000
_cell.length_b   1.000
_cell.length_c   1.000
_cell.angle_alpha   90.00
_cell.angle_beta   90.00
_cell.angle_gamma   90.00
#
_symmetry.space_group_name_H-M   'P 1'
#
loop_
_entity.id
_entity.type
_entity.pdbx_description
1 polymer ?
#
loop_
_entity_poly.entity_id
_entity_poly.type
_entity_poly.pdbx_seq_one_letter_code
_entity_poly.pdbx_strand_id
1 'polypeptide(L)'
;MADQVAKSDLDESTAPVFPFLSVFGKQLGISPLIIGSINAILPILILIVKPIFGFIMDYFQTWRKVIFLMLLAIGNICYITILFLPPLPGPILSEHHFQNVSCKILSRCNMKYHASAIASCNGTKDTMCHWICENTNFSTQLSFHADQNKAIISPDTTCLLNISKISLCQGNLTNNYNCNVICDNFKDDQCLYTSATFWSFVVLMCIGEIGFYVFISISDAFCFVILGQDKRLKYGKQRLWGAIHEIILNGGNLPVHKNTVM
;
A
#
# COMPACT_ATOMS: atom_id res chain seq x y z
N MET A 1 22.68 24.21 17.58
CA MET A 1 23.10 23.85 16.20
C MET A 1 22.97 22.35 15.99
N ALA A 2 23.52 21.51 16.89
CA ALA A 2 23.31 20.05 16.87
C ALA A 2 21.82 19.62 16.91
N ASP A 3 20.99 20.20 17.78
CA ASP A 3 19.56 19.85 17.87
C ASP A 3 18.73 20.26 16.65
N GLN A 4 19.21 21.22 15.85
CA GLN A 4 18.53 21.66 14.63
C GLN A 4 18.90 20.80 13.42
N VAL A 5 20.13 20.29 13.37
CA VAL A 5 20.60 19.33 12.37
C VAL A 5 19.90 17.98 12.58
N ALA A 6 19.79 17.51 13.82
CA ALA A 6 19.08 16.25 14.12
C ALA A 6 17.58 16.27 13.76
N LYS A 7 16.94 17.45 13.75
CA LYS A 7 15.53 17.60 13.38
C LYS A 7 15.32 17.71 11.86
N SER A 8 16.26 18.31 11.12
CA SER A 8 16.24 18.25 9.65
C SER A 8 16.50 16.85 9.13
N ASP A 9 17.42 16.11 9.77
CA ASP A 9 17.74 14.73 9.38
C ASP A 9 16.56 13.77 9.61
N LEU A 10 15.71 14.03 10.62
CA LEU A 10 14.51 13.21 10.88
C LEU A 10 13.39 13.46 9.85
N ASP A 11 13.15 14.71 9.44
CA ASP A 11 12.17 15.03 8.40
C ASP A 11 12.62 14.45 7.04
N GLU A 12 13.93 14.44 6.75
CA GLU A 12 14.53 13.91 5.51
C GLU A 12 14.50 12.37 5.44
N SER A 13 14.59 11.68 6.59
CA SER A 13 14.47 10.22 6.67
C SER A 13 13.05 9.67 6.49
N THR A 14 12.02 10.53 6.46
CA THR A 14 10.61 10.10 6.44
C THR A 14 9.93 10.22 5.08
N ALA A 15 10.45 11.05 4.16
CA ALA A 15 9.97 11.14 2.78
C ALA A 15 9.87 9.78 2.03
N PRO A 16 10.72 8.76 2.29
CA PRO A 16 10.60 7.46 1.65
C PRO A 16 9.54 6.53 2.29
N VAL A 17 9.17 6.72 3.56
CA VAL A 17 8.40 5.71 4.33
C VAL A 17 6.98 5.52 3.77
N PHE A 18 6.32 6.61 3.37
CA PHE A 18 4.96 6.59 2.81
C PHE A 18 4.83 5.78 1.50
N PRO A 19 5.66 6.00 0.47
CA PRO A 19 5.61 5.18 -0.74
C PRO A 19 5.98 3.73 -0.44
N PHE A 20 6.94 3.47 0.46
CA PHE A 20 7.32 2.10 0.83
C PHE A 20 6.19 1.33 1.55
N LEU A 21 5.46 1.96 2.47
CA LEU A 21 4.31 1.35 3.15
C LEU A 21 3.18 0.99 2.18
N SER A 22 2.92 1.86 1.21
CA SER A 22 1.90 1.62 0.19
C SER A 22 2.30 0.46 -0.74
N VAL A 23 3.59 0.36 -1.08
CA VAL A 23 4.14 -0.78 -1.83
C VAL A 23 4.10 -2.05 -1.00
N PHE A 24 4.43 -1.99 0.29
CA PHE A 24 4.41 -3.14 1.19
C PHE A 24 3.00 -3.69 1.38
N GLY A 25 1.99 -2.83 1.56
CA GLY A 25 0.58 -3.24 1.58
C GLY A 25 0.16 -4.01 0.32
N LYS A 26 0.65 -3.57 -0.85
CA LYS A 26 0.41 -4.29 -2.11
C LYS A 26 1.09 -5.66 -2.12
N GLN A 27 2.31 -5.78 -1.58
CA GLN A 27 3.01 -7.06 -1.45
C GLN A 27 2.33 -8.02 -0.47
N LEU A 28 1.65 -7.50 0.55
CA LEU A 28 0.81 -8.31 1.45
C LEU A 28 -0.47 -8.84 0.77
N GLY A 29 -0.77 -8.42 -0.47
CA GLY A 29 -1.96 -8.81 -1.21
C GLY A 29 -3.15 -7.84 -1.03
N ILE A 30 -2.94 -6.66 -0.45
CA ILE A 30 -4.00 -5.66 -0.29
C ILE A 30 -4.16 -4.87 -1.60
N SER A 31 -5.41 -4.68 -2.04
CA SER A 31 -5.71 -3.91 -3.25
C SER A 31 -5.21 -2.46 -3.15
N PRO A 32 -4.59 -1.90 -4.21
CA PRO A 32 -4.15 -0.50 -4.24
C PRO A 32 -5.28 0.50 -3.95
N LEU A 33 -6.53 0.17 -4.31
CA LEU A 33 -7.68 1.02 -4.05
C LEU A 33 -7.94 1.21 -2.55
N ILE A 34 -7.79 0.13 -1.77
CA ILE A 34 -8.02 0.13 -0.32
C ILE A 34 -6.90 0.91 0.37
N ILE A 35 -5.65 0.67 -0.02
CA ILE A 35 -4.48 1.41 0.49
C ILE A 35 -4.64 2.91 0.21
N GLY A 36 -5.06 3.27 -1.01
CA GLY A 36 -5.35 4.67 -1.37
C GLY A 36 -6.47 5.28 -0.53
N SER A 37 -7.51 4.50 -0.24
CA SER A 37 -8.63 4.93 0.61
C SER A 37 -8.20 5.17 2.07
N ILE A 38 -7.37 4.27 2.63
CA ILE A 38 -6.79 4.44 3.97
C ILE A 38 -5.97 5.73 4.03
N ASN A 39 -5.08 5.94 3.06
CA ASN A 39 -4.24 7.13 2.96
C ASN A 39 -5.05 8.42 2.76
N ALA A 40 -6.26 8.36 2.20
CA ALA A 40 -7.14 9.52 2.06
C ALA A 40 -7.88 9.89 3.37
N ILE A 41 -8.25 8.89 4.18
CA ILE A 41 -8.96 9.10 5.45
C ILE A 41 -7.99 9.51 6.56
N LEU A 42 -6.76 8.99 6.52
CA LEU A 42 -5.76 9.17 7.55
C LEU A 42 -5.45 10.66 7.86
N PRO A 43 -5.30 11.58 6.90
CA PRO A 43 -5.11 13.00 7.16
C PRO A 43 -6.25 13.65 7.96
N ILE A 44 -7.49 13.21 7.73
CA ILE A 44 -8.67 13.71 8.46
C ILE A 44 -8.58 13.28 9.92
N LEU A 45 -8.21 12.02 10.17
CA LEU A 45 -8.00 11.51 11.52
C LEU A 45 -6.87 12.26 12.23
N ILE A 46 -5.75 12.48 11.56
CA ILE A 46 -4.61 13.24 12.09
C ILE A 46 -5.00 14.68 12.45
N LEU A 47 -5.86 15.32 11.65
CA LEU A 47 -6.34 16.69 11.91
C LEU A 47 -7.08 16.79 13.25
N ILE A 48 -7.82 15.75 13.64
CA ILE A 48 -8.55 15.69 14.91
C ILE A 48 -7.62 15.27 16.06
N VAL A 49 -6.73 14.32 15.80
CA VAL A 49 -5.86 13.76 16.84
C VAL A 49 -4.78 14.74 17.29
N LYS A 50 -4.24 15.56 16.37
CA LYS A 50 -3.22 16.58 16.68
C LYS A 50 -3.60 17.53 17.83
N PRO A 51 -4.76 18.23 17.81
CA PRO A 51 -5.13 19.13 18.90
C PRO A 51 -5.36 18.39 20.22
N ILE A 52 -5.89 17.17 20.19
CA ILE A 52 -6.10 16.35 21.40
C ILE A 52 -4.75 16.03 22.06
N PHE A 53 -3.77 15.54 21.29
CA PHE A 53 -2.44 15.26 21.83
C PHE A 53 -1.70 16.53 22.26
N GLY A 54 -1.88 17.65 21.55
CA GLY A 54 -1.38 18.95 21.97
C GLY A 54 -1.91 19.34 23.35
N PHE A 55 -3.22 19.25 23.56
CA PHE A 55 -3.86 19.53 24.85
C PHE A 55 -3.36 18.60 25.96
N ILE A 56 -3.24 17.29 25.70
CA ILE A 56 -2.70 16.33 26.66
C ILE A 56 -1.26 16.70 27.05
N MET A 57 -0.43 17.09 26.08
CA MET A 57 0.97 17.48 26.34
C MET A 57 1.07 18.74 27.18
N ASP A 58 0.17 19.70 26.95
CA ASP A 58 0.12 20.94 27.70
C ASP A 58 -0.43 20.74 29.12
N TYR A 59 -1.27 19.73 29.34
CA TYR A 59 -1.73 19.33 30.68
C TYR A 59 -0.62 18.63 31.48
N PHE A 60 0.09 17.67 30.88
CA PHE A 60 1.14 16.88 31.53
C PHE A 60 2.56 17.48 31.35
N GLN A 61 2.74 18.77 31.66
CA GLN A 61 4.00 19.48 31.38
C GLN A 61 5.25 18.82 31.97
N THR A 62 5.15 18.26 33.19
CA THR A 62 6.27 17.58 33.86
C THR A 62 6.67 16.29 33.16
N TRP A 63 5.71 15.56 32.59
CA TRP A 63 5.92 14.27 31.92
C TRP A 63 6.08 14.41 30.40
N ARG A 64 5.99 15.62 29.86
CA ARG A 64 5.99 15.90 28.41
C ARG A 64 7.14 15.24 27.66
N LYS A 65 8.36 15.26 28.22
CA LYS A 65 9.53 14.59 27.62
C LYS A 65 9.37 13.07 27.56
N VAL A 66 8.83 12.47 28.63
CA VAL A 66 8.59 11.02 28.71
C VAL A 66 7.52 10.61 27.70
N ILE A 67 6.42 11.34 27.64
CA ILE A 67 5.32 11.03 26.71
C ILE A 67 5.79 11.17 25.25
N PHE A 68 6.60 12.19 24.96
CA PHE A 68 7.20 12.37 23.65
C PHE A 68 8.11 11.20 23.24
N LEU A 69 8.99 10.73 24.14
CA LEU A 69 9.85 9.58 23.88
C LEU A 69 9.06 8.28 23.73
N MET A 70 8.00 8.10 24.53
CA MET A 70 7.12 6.93 24.42
C MET A 70 6.38 6.90 23.08
N LEU A 71 5.87 8.04 22.61
CA LEU A 71 5.19 8.13 21.31
C LEU A 71 6.14 7.80 20.16
N LEU A 72 7.37 8.30 20.19
CA LEU A 72 8.39 7.97 19.21
C LEU A 72 8.71 6.47 19.22
N ALA A 73 8.90 5.89 20.41
CA ALA A 73 9.22 4.47 20.56
C ALA A 73 8.06 3.60 20.03
N ILE A 74 6.82 3.90 20.40
CA ILE A 74 5.62 3.17 19.95
C ILE A 74 5.49 3.24 18.43
N GLY A 75 5.64 4.43 17.82
CA GLY A 75 5.56 4.58 16.36
C GLY A 75 6.59 3.73 15.62
N ASN A 76 7.85 3.76 16.07
CA ASN A 76 8.92 2.95 15.49
C ASN A 76 8.67 1.44 15.67
N ILE A 77 8.21 1.02 16.84
CA ILE A 77 7.84 -0.38 17.10
C ILE A 77 6.71 -0.82 16.17
N CYS A 78 5.71 0.03 15.93
CA CYS A 78 4.64 -0.26 14.97
C CYS A 78 5.18 -0.47 13.56
N TYR A 79 6.05 0.41 13.06
CA TYR A 79 6.67 0.26 11.73
C TYR A 79 7.53 -1.00 11.63
N ILE A 80 8.32 -1.31 12.65
CA ILE A 80 9.09 -2.56 12.71
C ILE A 80 8.16 -3.78 12.70
N THR A 81 7.06 -3.73 13.47
CA THR A 81 6.08 -4.83 13.55
C THR A 81 5.39 -5.06 12.20
N ILE A 82 5.12 -4.02 11.42
CA ILE A 82 4.56 -4.14 10.07
C ILE A 82 5.48 -4.98 9.17
N LEU A 83 6.81 -4.86 9.30
CA LEU A 83 7.76 -5.64 8.49
C LEU A 83 7.68 -7.15 8.76
N PHE A 84 7.21 -7.55 9.95
CA PHE A 84 7.03 -8.95 10.32
C PHE A 84 5.64 -9.52 9.99
N LEU A 85 4.74 -8.71 9.42
CA LEU A 85 3.39 -9.16 9.11
C LEU A 85 3.43 -10.19 7.96
N PRO A 86 2.83 -11.38 8.14
CA PRO A 86 2.79 -12.37 7.08
C PRO A 86 1.86 -11.92 5.94
N PRO A 87 2.17 -12.29 4.68
CA PRO A 87 1.29 -12.00 3.54
C PRO A 87 -0.07 -12.68 3.72
N LEU A 88 -1.14 -12.07 3.20
CA LEU A 88 -2.46 -12.66 3.27
C LEU A 88 -2.48 -14.01 2.52
N PRO A 89 -3.19 -15.03 3.04
CA PRO A 89 -3.34 -16.30 2.36
C PRO A 89 -4.14 -16.09 1.07
N GLY A 90 -3.46 -16.19 -0.07
CA GLY A 90 -4.05 -16.01 -1.38
C GLY A 90 -2.99 -15.92 -2.48
N PRO A 91 -3.34 -16.24 -3.73
CA PRO A 91 -2.45 -16.04 -4.87
C PRO A 91 -2.22 -14.55 -5.07
N ILE A 92 -0.95 -14.13 -5.17
CA ILE A 92 -0.56 -12.79 -5.58
C ILE A 92 -0.35 -12.84 -7.11
N LEU A 93 -1.00 -11.92 -7.83
CA LEU A 93 -0.83 -11.80 -9.28
C LEU A 93 0.50 -11.10 -9.56
N SER A 94 1.58 -11.87 -9.63
CA SER A 94 2.93 -11.35 -9.89
C SER A 94 3.15 -10.96 -11.35
N GLU A 95 2.46 -11.60 -12.29
CA GLU A 95 2.52 -11.31 -13.73
C GLU A 95 1.11 -11.11 -14.27
N HIS A 96 0.83 -9.91 -14.79
CA HIS A 96 -0.44 -9.62 -15.46
C HIS A 96 -0.49 -10.18 -16.88
N HIS A 97 0.62 -10.70 -17.39
CA HIS A 97 0.80 -11.04 -18.80
C HIS A 97 1.38 -12.45 -18.93
N PHE A 98 0.55 -13.40 -19.36
CA PHE A 98 0.99 -14.77 -19.62
C PHE A 98 1.09 -15.01 -21.13
N GLN A 99 2.23 -15.53 -21.58
CA GLN A 99 2.45 -15.89 -22.99
C GLN A 99 2.25 -17.39 -23.20
N ASN A 100 1.69 -17.76 -24.37
CA ASN A 100 1.56 -19.14 -24.83
C ASN A 100 0.70 -20.06 -23.94
N VAL A 101 -0.27 -19.50 -23.23
CA VAL A 101 -1.17 -20.28 -22.37
C VAL A 101 -2.42 -20.72 -23.14
N SER A 102 -2.53 -22.03 -23.35
CA SER A 102 -3.73 -22.64 -23.93
C SER A 102 -4.82 -22.84 -22.89
N CYS A 103 -6.01 -22.29 -23.15
CA CYS A 103 -7.20 -22.50 -22.32
C CYS A 103 -7.70 -23.97 -22.34
N LYS A 104 -7.24 -24.81 -23.28
CA LYS A 104 -7.62 -26.22 -23.39
C LYS A 104 -7.11 -27.07 -22.21
N ILE A 105 -6.02 -26.63 -21.58
CA ILE A 105 -5.41 -27.30 -20.44
C ILE A 105 -6.30 -27.13 -19.19
N LEU A 106 -7.20 -26.15 -19.19
CA LEU A 106 -7.91 -25.72 -18.00
C LEU A 106 -9.23 -26.46 -17.78
N SER A 107 -9.43 -26.98 -16.57
CA SER A 107 -10.64 -27.72 -16.20
C SER A 107 -11.73 -26.79 -15.65
N ARG A 108 -12.97 -27.28 -15.62
CA ARG A 108 -14.11 -26.54 -15.05
C ARG A 108 -14.08 -26.59 -13.53
N CYS A 109 -14.29 -25.45 -12.87
CA CYS A 109 -14.41 -25.40 -11.41
C CYS A 109 -15.63 -26.20 -10.92
N ASN A 110 -15.46 -26.95 -9.83
CA ASN A 110 -16.60 -27.49 -9.09
C ASN A 110 -17.27 -26.38 -8.29
N MET A 111 -18.44 -25.92 -8.74
CA MET A 111 -19.15 -24.78 -8.13
C MET A 111 -19.49 -24.98 -6.65
N LYS A 112 -19.70 -26.22 -6.18
CA LYS A 112 -19.97 -26.49 -4.77
C LYS A 112 -18.73 -26.25 -3.90
N TYR A 113 -17.59 -26.76 -4.35
CA TYR A 113 -16.31 -26.56 -3.67
C TYR A 113 -15.87 -25.10 -3.73
N HIS A 114 -15.96 -24.48 -4.91
CA HIS A 114 -15.64 -23.07 -5.15
C HIS A 114 -16.44 -22.13 -4.23
N ALA A 115 -17.76 -22.28 -4.15
CA ALA A 115 -18.59 -21.47 -3.27
C ALA A 115 -18.19 -21.62 -1.79
N SER A 116 -17.88 -22.85 -1.36
CA SER A 116 -17.41 -23.11 0.01
C SER A 116 -16.01 -22.53 0.28
N ALA A 117 -15.10 -22.57 -0.70
CA ALA A 117 -13.75 -22.06 -0.58
C ALA A 117 -13.70 -20.53 -0.52
N ILE A 118 -14.56 -19.85 -1.29
CA ILE A 118 -14.74 -18.40 -1.19
C ILE A 118 -15.36 -18.03 0.15
N ALA A 119 -16.41 -18.72 0.59
CA ALA A 119 -17.06 -18.42 1.87
C ALA A 119 -16.14 -18.67 3.08
N SER A 120 -15.27 -19.68 3.00
CA SER A 120 -14.29 -19.99 4.05
C SER A 120 -12.98 -19.23 3.93
N CYS A 121 -12.82 -18.39 2.90
CA CYS A 121 -11.62 -17.62 2.65
C CYS A 121 -10.34 -18.48 2.58
N ASN A 122 -10.46 -19.68 2.00
CA ASN A 122 -9.39 -20.66 1.92
C ASN A 122 -8.39 -20.38 0.77
N GLY A 123 -7.98 -19.11 0.62
CA GLY A 123 -6.99 -18.70 -0.37
C GLY A 123 -7.42 -18.81 -1.83
N THR A 124 -8.71 -19.00 -2.14
CA THR A 124 -9.24 -19.00 -3.51
C THR A 124 -9.63 -17.58 -3.93
N LYS A 125 -9.22 -17.14 -5.12
CA LYS A 125 -9.54 -15.82 -5.66
C LYS A 125 -10.01 -15.90 -7.10
N ASP A 126 -10.99 -15.09 -7.43
CA ASP A 126 -11.54 -15.02 -8.79
C ASP A 126 -11.04 -13.75 -9.50
N THR A 127 -10.69 -13.90 -10.78
CA THR A 127 -10.37 -12.76 -11.65
C THR A 127 -10.86 -12.99 -13.07
N MET A 128 -11.02 -11.89 -13.82
CA MET A 128 -11.32 -11.95 -15.24
C MET A 128 -10.01 -11.91 -16.02
N CYS A 129 -9.82 -12.89 -16.88
CA CYS A 129 -8.68 -12.94 -17.79
C CYS A 129 -9.16 -12.71 -19.22
N HIS A 130 -8.36 -11.99 -19.99
CA HIS A 130 -8.59 -11.54 -21.35
C HIS A 130 -7.57 -12.22 -22.26
N TRP A 131 -8.05 -13.12 -23.12
CA TRP A 131 -7.26 -13.70 -24.18
C TRP A 131 -7.32 -12.77 -25.37
N ILE A 132 -6.14 -12.25 -25.74
CA ILE A 132 -5.91 -11.45 -26.92
C ILE A 132 -5.20 -12.36 -27.91
N CYS A 133 -5.95 -12.81 -28.92
CA CYS A 133 -5.44 -13.66 -29.98
C CYS A 133 -5.69 -12.96 -31.32
N GLU A 134 -4.90 -13.28 -32.33
CA GLU A 134 -4.92 -12.61 -33.65
C GLU A 134 -6.32 -12.57 -34.31
N ASN A 135 -7.13 -13.62 -34.12
CA ASN A 135 -8.42 -13.78 -34.81
C ASN A 135 -9.64 -13.62 -33.90
N THR A 136 -9.50 -13.78 -32.58
CA THR A 136 -10.62 -13.74 -31.63
C THR A 136 -10.16 -13.29 -30.26
N ASN A 137 -10.75 -12.21 -29.76
CA ASN A 137 -10.55 -11.78 -28.37
C ASN A 137 -11.70 -12.30 -27.51
N PHE A 138 -11.39 -12.92 -26.37
CA PHE A 138 -12.41 -13.35 -25.42
C PHE A 138 -11.94 -13.20 -23.98
N SER A 139 -12.87 -12.83 -23.10
CA SER A 139 -12.60 -12.75 -21.66
C SER A 139 -13.33 -13.85 -20.91
N THR A 140 -12.68 -14.58 -20.01
CA THR A 140 -13.35 -15.55 -19.15
C THR A 140 -12.92 -15.40 -17.71
N GLN A 141 -13.81 -15.76 -16.79
CA GLN A 141 -13.53 -15.73 -15.37
C GLN A 141 -12.81 -17.01 -14.97
N LEU A 142 -11.64 -16.83 -14.35
CA LEU A 142 -10.83 -17.88 -13.78
C LEU A 142 -10.87 -17.79 -12.27
N SER A 143 -10.86 -18.96 -11.63
CA SER A 143 -10.59 -19.07 -10.21
C SER A 143 -9.18 -19.61 -10.00
N PHE A 144 -8.42 -18.97 -9.13
CA PHE A 144 -7.07 -19.34 -8.75
C PHE A 144 -7.09 -19.88 -7.32
N HIS A 145 -6.57 -21.09 -7.15
CA HIS A 145 -6.26 -21.64 -5.84
C HIS A 145 -4.86 -21.19 -5.42
N ALA A 146 -4.69 -20.81 -4.15
CA ALA A 146 -3.36 -20.47 -3.63
C ALA A 146 -2.45 -21.71 -3.71
N ASP A 147 -1.42 -21.63 -4.54
CA ASP A 147 -0.25 -22.50 -4.52
C ASP A 147 1.00 -21.62 -4.42
N GLN A 148 1.79 -21.81 -3.35
CA GLN A 148 2.98 -20.99 -3.04
C GLN A 148 2.76 -19.46 -3.06
N ASN A 149 1.54 -18.98 -2.76
CA ASN A 149 1.11 -17.58 -2.83
C ASN A 149 1.34 -16.90 -4.21
N LYS A 150 1.55 -17.66 -5.28
CA LYS A 150 1.72 -17.11 -6.64
C LYS A 150 0.56 -17.54 -7.53
N ALA A 151 0.02 -16.59 -8.28
CA ALA A 151 -0.95 -16.91 -9.33
C ALA A 151 -0.23 -17.49 -10.56
N ILE A 152 -0.22 -18.81 -10.69
CA ILE A 152 0.28 -19.51 -11.88
C ILE A 152 -0.91 -20.12 -12.61
N ILE A 153 -0.99 -19.94 -13.92
CA ILE A 153 -1.99 -20.62 -14.74
C ILE A 153 -1.52 -22.07 -14.98
N SER A 154 -1.97 -22.97 -14.12
CA SER A 154 -1.74 -24.42 -14.22
C SER A 154 -3.08 -25.18 -14.16
N PRO A 155 -3.22 -26.33 -14.83
CA PRO A 155 -4.42 -27.18 -14.74
C PRO A 155 -4.83 -27.54 -13.32
N ASP A 156 -3.86 -27.60 -12.40
CA ASP A 156 -4.07 -28.01 -11.01
C ASP A 156 -4.44 -26.84 -10.08
N THR A 157 -4.00 -25.63 -10.43
CA THR A 157 -4.15 -24.43 -9.58
C THR A 157 -5.23 -23.48 -10.08
N THR A 158 -5.67 -23.62 -11.33
CA THR A 158 -6.65 -22.73 -11.95
C THR A 158 -7.81 -23.50 -12.54
N CYS A 159 -9.00 -22.89 -12.56
CA CYS A 159 -10.17 -23.49 -13.18
C CYS A 159 -11.13 -22.44 -13.78
N LEU A 160 -11.93 -22.86 -14.76
CA LEU A 160 -12.90 -22.03 -15.48
C LEU A 160 -14.24 -21.97 -14.75
N LEU A 161 -14.74 -20.76 -14.53
CA LEU A 161 -16.06 -20.53 -13.90
C LEU A 161 -17.21 -20.53 -14.91
N ASN A 162 -16.99 -20.04 -16.14
CA ASN A 162 -18.06 -19.88 -17.13
C ASN A 162 -18.02 -20.93 -18.25
N ILE A 163 -19.12 -21.68 -18.37
CA ILE A 163 -19.28 -22.84 -19.25
C ILE A 163 -19.47 -22.42 -20.72
N SER A 164 -20.06 -21.26 -20.98
CA SER A 164 -20.42 -20.83 -22.34
C SER A 164 -19.23 -20.48 -23.23
N LYS A 165 -18.04 -20.29 -22.64
CA LYS A 165 -16.79 -19.99 -23.35
C LYS A 165 -15.87 -21.22 -23.51
N ILE A 166 -16.25 -22.38 -22.96
CA ILE A 166 -15.48 -23.62 -23.14
C ILE A 166 -15.45 -24.03 -24.62
N SER A 167 -16.54 -23.80 -25.36
CA SER A 167 -16.59 -24.03 -26.82
C SER A 167 -15.66 -23.12 -27.61
N LEU A 168 -15.39 -21.89 -27.14
CA LEU A 168 -14.40 -20.99 -27.73
C LEU A 168 -12.97 -21.49 -27.49
N CYS A 169 -12.70 -22.08 -26.31
CA CYS A 169 -11.41 -22.70 -25.99
C CYS A 169 -11.18 -24.04 -26.72
N GLN A 170 -12.24 -24.79 -27.03
CA GLN A 170 -12.18 -26.12 -27.67
C GLN A 170 -12.29 -26.07 -29.21
N GLY A 171 -13.05 -25.11 -29.76
CA GLY A 171 -13.43 -25.08 -31.18
C GLY A 171 -12.44 -24.37 -32.12
N ASN A 172 -11.62 -23.44 -31.63
CA ASN A 172 -10.77 -22.57 -32.46
C ASN A 172 -9.25 -22.70 -32.22
N LEU A 173 -8.80 -23.61 -31.34
CA LEU A 173 -7.39 -23.75 -30.96
C LEU A 173 -6.74 -25.00 -31.58
N THR A 174 -6.92 -25.18 -32.88
CA THR A 174 -6.32 -26.28 -33.66
C THR A 174 -4.98 -25.94 -34.28
N ASN A 175 -4.57 -24.66 -34.30
CA ASN A 175 -3.25 -24.25 -34.77
C ASN A 175 -2.56 -23.39 -33.71
N ASN A 176 -1.23 -23.45 -33.70
CA ASN A 176 -0.32 -22.88 -32.72
C ASN A 176 -0.38 -21.34 -32.68
N TYR A 177 -1.41 -20.77 -32.05
CA TYR A 177 -1.55 -19.33 -31.87
C TYR A 177 -0.98 -18.92 -30.51
N ASN A 178 0.05 -18.07 -30.53
CA ASN A 178 0.57 -17.40 -29.35
C ASN A 178 -0.48 -16.39 -28.87
N CYS A 179 -1.44 -16.82 -28.05
CA CYS A 179 -2.37 -15.93 -27.39
C CYS A 179 -1.68 -15.24 -26.22
N ASN A 180 -1.88 -13.94 -26.11
CA ASN A 180 -1.50 -13.19 -24.94
C ASN A 180 -2.66 -13.18 -23.94
N VAL A 181 -2.41 -13.53 -22.68
CA VAL A 181 -3.43 -13.52 -21.64
C VAL A 181 -3.14 -12.40 -20.65
N ILE A 182 -4.10 -11.48 -20.54
CA ILE A 182 -4.05 -10.37 -19.58
C ILE A 182 -5.11 -10.61 -18.52
N CYS A 183 -4.72 -10.73 -17.25
CA CYS A 183 -5.66 -10.89 -16.15
C CYS A 183 -5.85 -9.57 -15.39
N ASP A 184 -7.11 -9.27 -15.05
CA ASP A 184 -7.45 -8.18 -14.15
C ASP A 184 -6.96 -8.48 -12.73
N ASN A 185 -6.91 -7.46 -11.89
CA ASN A 185 -6.64 -7.67 -10.46
C ASN A 185 -7.77 -8.49 -9.82
N PHE A 186 -7.43 -9.25 -8.78
CA PHE A 186 -8.42 -10.03 -8.03
C PHE A 186 -9.53 -9.13 -7.48
N LYS A 187 -10.77 -9.62 -7.56
CA LYS A 187 -11.91 -8.99 -6.90
C LYS A 187 -11.84 -9.33 -5.42
N ASP A 188 -11.41 -8.38 -4.60
CA ASP A 188 -10.83 -8.68 -3.30
C ASP A 188 -11.58 -8.04 -2.13
N ASP A 189 -12.89 -8.27 -2.05
CA ASP A 189 -13.72 -7.52 -1.11
C ASP A 189 -14.09 -8.33 0.14
N GLN A 190 -14.62 -9.55 0.04
CA GLN A 190 -15.24 -10.19 1.22
C GLN A 190 -14.25 -10.80 2.22
N CYS A 191 -13.23 -11.53 1.73
CA CYS A 191 -12.31 -12.25 2.60
C CYS A 191 -11.21 -11.37 3.22
N LEU A 192 -10.93 -10.23 2.57
CA LEU A 192 -9.90 -9.30 3.03
C LEU A 192 -10.28 -8.70 4.39
N TYR A 193 -11.53 -8.25 4.57
CA TYR A 193 -12.01 -7.69 5.84
C TYR A 193 -12.15 -8.71 6.97
N THR A 194 -12.12 -10.00 6.67
CA THR A 194 -12.14 -11.07 7.69
C THR A 194 -10.73 -11.39 8.20
N SER A 195 -9.68 -11.02 7.44
CA SER A 195 -8.31 -11.36 7.79
C SER A 195 -7.79 -10.54 8.97
N ALA A 196 -7.21 -11.23 9.96
CA ALA A 196 -6.53 -10.58 11.08
C ALA A 196 -5.26 -9.81 10.65
N THR A 197 -4.58 -10.26 9.59
CA THR A 197 -3.39 -9.57 9.06
C THR A 197 -3.76 -8.23 8.45
N PHE A 198 -4.91 -8.13 7.79
CA PHE A 198 -5.40 -6.87 7.23
C PHE A 198 -5.67 -5.85 8.34
N TRP A 199 -6.45 -6.22 9.37
CA TRP A 199 -6.73 -5.30 10.48
C TRP A 199 -5.48 -4.94 11.28
N SER A 200 -4.55 -5.90 11.46
CA SER A 200 -3.27 -5.62 12.11
C SER A 200 -2.45 -4.59 11.31
N PHE A 201 -2.40 -4.74 9.97
CA PHE A 201 -1.75 -3.76 9.10
C PHE A 201 -2.39 -2.38 9.24
N VAL A 202 -3.71 -2.29 9.14
CA VAL A 202 -4.46 -1.02 9.25
C VAL A 202 -4.21 -0.35 10.61
N VAL A 203 -4.30 -1.10 11.70
CA VAL A 203 -4.12 -0.55 13.06
C VAL A 203 -2.68 -0.10 13.28
N LEU A 204 -1.69 -0.93 12.93
CA LEU A 204 -0.28 -0.58 13.09
C LEU A 204 0.11 0.61 12.22
N MET A 205 -0.40 0.68 10.98
CA MET A 205 -0.18 1.80 10.08
C MET A 205 -0.80 3.07 10.68
N CYS A 206 -2.06 3.05 11.09
CA CYS A 206 -2.71 4.19 11.71
C CYS A 206 -1.98 4.69 12.97
N ILE A 207 -1.56 3.80 13.87
CA ILE A 207 -0.85 4.17 15.10
C ILE A 207 0.54 4.74 14.77
N GLY A 208 1.28 4.10 13.87
CA GLY A 208 2.60 4.58 13.43
C GLY A 208 2.53 5.98 12.85
N GLU A 209 1.58 6.18 11.93
CA GLU A 209 1.34 7.44 11.25
C GLU A 209 0.93 8.55 12.22
N ILE A 210 -0.08 8.29 13.07
CA ILE A 210 -0.51 9.25 14.09
C ILE A 210 0.67 9.62 14.99
N GLY A 211 1.41 8.62 15.49
CA GLY A 211 2.57 8.83 16.35
C GLY A 211 3.61 9.71 15.68
N PHE A 212 3.88 9.47 14.40
CA PHE A 212 4.83 10.22 13.59
C PHE A 212 4.40 11.68 13.38
N TYR A 213 3.17 11.93 12.94
CA TYR A 213 2.67 13.30 12.71
C TYR A 213 2.54 14.12 13.99
N VAL A 214 2.17 13.47 15.10
CA VAL A 214 2.15 14.10 16.44
C VAL A 214 3.58 14.41 16.87
N PHE A 215 4.53 13.49 16.65
CA PHE A 215 5.95 13.71 16.95
C PHE A 215 6.52 14.93 16.23
N ILE A 216 6.31 15.09 14.92
CA ILE A 216 6.77 16.27 14.16
C ILE A 216 6.28 17.56 14.84
N SER A 217 4.96 17.62 15.10
CA SER A 217 4.28 18.81 15.62
C SER A 217 4.78 19.18 17.02
N ILE A 218 4.95 18.20 17.91
CA ILE A 218 5.47 18.43 19.27
C ILE A 218 6.93 18.85 19.23
N SER A 219 7.72 18.21 18.38
CA SER A 219 9.15 18.51 18.21
C SER A 219 9.36 19.95 17.71
N ASP A 220 8.46 20.47 16.87
CA ASP A 220 8.45 21.88 16.47
C ASP A 220 8.18 22.82 17.62
N ALA A 221 7.16 22.50 18.42
CA ALA A 221 6.81 23.28 19.60
C ALA A 221 7.97 23.31 20.61
N PHE A 222 8.68 22.20 20.82
CA PHE A 222 9.89 22.16 21.63
C PHE A 222 11.01 23.04 21.07
N CYS A 223 11.26 22.97 19.75
CA CYS A 223 12.26 23.79 19.09
C CYS A 223 11.98 25.30 19.29
N PHE A 224 10.72 25.73 19.18
CA PHE A 224 10.32 27.11 19.42
C PHE A 224 10.48 27.60 20.86
N VAL A 225 10.42 26.69 21.84
CA VAL A 225 10.70 26.98 23.24
C VAL A 225 12.20 27.14 23.47
N ILE A 226 13.03 26.27 22.89
CA ILE A 226 14.49 26.28 23.06
C ILE A 226 15.14 27.51 22.40
N LEU A 227 14.65 27.93 21.23
CA LEU A 227 15.27 29.00 20.44
C LEU A 227 15.13 30.42 21.02
N GLY A 228 14.19 30.64 21.95
CA GLY A 228 13.84 31.99 22.44
C GLY A 228 13.18 32.89 21.38
N GLN A 229 12.71 34.09 21.77
CA GLN A 229 11.97 34.99 20.87
C GLN A 229 12.81 35.50 19.67
N ASP A 230 14.10 35.78 19.87
CA ASP A 230 14.93 36.48 18.87
C ASP A 230 15.33 35.63 17.63
N LYS A 231 15.19 34.30 17.68
CA LYS A 231 15.65 33.41 16.58
C LYS A 231 14.50 32.70 15.83
N ARG A 232 13.24 32.94 16.19
CA ARG A 232 12.07 32.28 15.57
C ARG A 232 11.92 32.60 14.07
N LEU A 233 12.19 33.84 13.67
CA LEU A 233 12.07 34.29 12.28
C LEU A 233 13.09 33.58 11.36
N LYS A 234 14.32 33.35 11.86
CA LYS A 234 15.36 32.63 11.11
C LYS A 234 15.02 31.14 10.95
N TYR A 235 14.45 30.53 12.00
CA TYR A 235 13.96 29.15 11.94
C TYR A 235 12.80 28.97 10.95
N GLY A 236 11.83 29.88 10.95
CA GLY A 236 10.73 29.87 9.97
C GLY A 236 11.22 29.96 8.52
N LYS A 237 12.22 30.80 8.25
CA LYS A 237 12.87 30.88 6.92
C LYS A 237 13.55 29.56 6.54
N GLN A 238 14.29 28.94 7.45
CA GLN A 238 14.97 27.66 7.17
C GLN A 238 13.98 26.54 6.86
N ARG A 239 12.84 26.51 7.56
CA ARG A 239 11.79 25.53 7.31
C ARG A 239 11.06 25.75 5.99
N LEU A 240 10.82 27.00 5.62
CA LEU A 240 10.26 27.34 4.31
C LEU A 240 11.18 26.84 3.18
N TRP A 241 12.49 27.06 3.31
CA TRP A 241 13.47 26.54 2.34
C TRP A 241 13.52 25.01 2.32
N GLY A 242 13.36 24.33 3.47
CA GLY A 242 13.23 22.87 3.54
C GLY A 242 11.98 22.34 2.83
N ALA A 243 10.83 22.97 3.04
CA ALA A 243 9.59 22.61 2.34
C ALA A 243 9.67 22.88 0.82
N ILE A 244 10.28 24.00 0.42
CA ILE A 244 10.56 24.30 -0.99
C ILE A 244 11.49 23.24 -1.60
N HIS A 245 12.52 22.83 -0.87
CA HIS A 245 13.44 21.78 -1.31
C HIS A 245 12.72 20.45 -1.52
N GLU A 246 11.87 20.04 -0.58
CA GLU A 246 11.06 18.82 -0.67
C GLU A 246 10.08 18.86 -1.88
N ILE A 247 9.43 20.00 -2.12
CA ILE A 247 8.56 20.21 -3.28
C ILE A 247 9.35 20.13 -4.59
N ILE A 248 10.55 20.72 -4.65
CA ILE A 248 11.39 20.70 -5.85
C ILE A 248 11.88 19.28 -6.17
N LEU A 249 12.23 18.49 -5.16
CA LEU A 249 12.64 17.10 -5.34
C LEU A 249 11.48 16.19 -5.79
N ASN A 250 10.28 16.36 -5.24
CA ASN A 250 9.09 15.59 -5.64
C ASN A 250 8.43 16.10 -6.94
N GLY A 251 8.68 17.36 -7.33
CA GLY A 251 8.08 18.03 -8.49
C GLY A 251 9.00 18.12 -9.72
N GLY A 252 10.08 17.34 -9.77
CA GLY A 252 11.11 17.38 -10.81
C GLY A 252 10.66 16.91 -12.20
N ASN A 253 9.70 17.61 -12.81
CA ASN A 253 9.42 17.58 -14.24
C ASN A 253 8.83 18.90 -14.74
N LEU A 254 9.43 20.04 -14.35
CA LEU A 254 9.27 21.30 -15.09
C LEU A 254 10.60 22.08 -15.16
N PRO A 255 10.90 22.71 -16.31
CA PRO A 255 12.22 23.22 -16.62
C PRO A 255 12.46 24.55 -15.89
N VAL A 256 13.48 24.57 -15.03
CA VAL A 256 13.98 25.82 -14.45
C VAL A 256 14.78 26.55 -15.51
N HIS A 257 14.18 27.58 -16.12
CA HIS A 257 14.92 28.59 -16.86
C HIS A 257 15.82 29.34 -15.86
N LYS A 258 17.13 29.15 -16.00
CA LYS A 258 18.16 29.93 -15.31
C LYS A 258 18.03 31.40 -15.70
N ASN A 259 17.76 32.28 -14.75
CA ASN A 259 18.12 33.68 -14.85
C ASN A 259 19.30 33.95 -13.92
N THR A 260 20.48 33.94 -14.53
CA THR A 260 21.70 34.56 -14.01
C THR A 260 21.62 36.05 -14.30
N VAL A 261 21.63 36.93 -13.30
CA VAL A 261 22.33 38.23 -13.41
C VAL A 261 22.82 38.65 -12.02
N MET A 262 24.06 39.14 -12.00
CA MET A 262 24.76 39.86 -10.93
C MET A 262 23.94 40.97 -10.27
#